data_AF-N6TRL5-F1
#
_entry.id   AF-N6TRL5-F1
#
_cell.length_a   1.000
_cell.length_b   1.000
_cell.length_c   1.000
_cell.angle_alpha   90.00
_cell.angle_beta   90.00
_cell.angle_gamma   90.00
#
_symmetry.space_group_name_H-M   'P 1'
#
loop_
_entity.id
_entity.type
_entity.pdbx_description
1 polymer ?
#
loop_
_entity_poly.entity_id
_entity_poly.type
_entity_poly.pdbx_seq_one_letter_code
_entity_poly.pdbx_strand_id
1 'polypeptide(L)'
;PAFWGLINPEWSLCNKGRRQSPVNLEPSKLLFDPNLRQLHIDKHRVSGTMMNTGHSVIFTVYNDTHSHINVTGGPLSYRYQFQEIHIHYGLHDQFGSEHSINGYAFPAE
;
A
#
# COMPACT_ATOMS: atom_id res chain seq x y z
N PRO A 1 -11.83 -3.24 -12.16
CA PRO A 1 -11.90 -2.04 -11.28
C PRO A 1 -13.18 -1.21 -11.48
N ALA A 2 -13.43 -0.68 -12.68
CA ALA A 2 -14.52 0.28 -12.95
C ALA A 2 -15.94 -0.19 -12.56
N PHE A 3 -16.17 -1.49 -12.49
CA PHE A 3 -17.48 -2.08 -12.17
C PHE A 3 -17.56 -2.75 -10.79
N TRP A 4 -16.49 -2.70 -9.98
CA TRP A 4 -16.45 -3.42 -8.70
C TRP A 4 -17.61 -3.07 -7.77
N GLY A 5 -17.98 -1.78 -7.69
CA GLY A 5 -19.12 -1.35 -6.87
C GLY A 5 -20.50 -1.79 -7.37
N LEU A 6 -20.59 -2.43 -8.53
CA LEU A 6 -21.82 -3.03 -9.06
C LEU A 6 -21.84 -4.55 -8.92
N ILE A 7 -20.67 -5.17 -8.74
CA ILE A 7 -20.52 -6.63 -8.70
C ILE A 7 -20.88 -7.18 -7.31
N ASN A 8 -20.51 -6.46 -6.25
CA ASN A 8 -20.79 -6.86 -4.88
C ASN A 8 -21.31 -5.65 -4.09
N PRO A 9 -22.49 -5.76 -3.43
CA PRO A 9 -23.02 -4.69 -2.58
C PRO A 9 -22.04 -4.18 -1.50
N GLU A 10 -21.21 -5.08 -0.94
CA GLU A 10 -20.18 -4.75 0.05
C GLU A 10 -19.09 -3.83 -0.53
N TRP A 11 -18.92 -3.81 -1.86
CA TRP A 11 -17.95 -2.97 -2.56
C TRP A 11 -18.57 -1.70 -3.13
N SER A 12 -19.79 -1.34 -2.73
CA SER A 12 -20.49 -0.15 -3.25
C SER A 12 -19.67 1.15 -3.12
N LEU A 13 -18.79 1.23 -2.11
CA LEU A 13 -17.86 2.35 -1.92
C LEU A 13 -16.78 2.46 -3.01
N CYS A 14 -16.49 1.40 -3.77
CA CYS A 14 -15.59 1.48 -4.93
C CYS A 14 -16.13 2.38 -6.04
N ASN A 15 -17.45 2.63 -6.07
CA ASN A 15 -18.08 3.55 -7.02
C ASN A 15 -18.50 4.88 -6.35
N LYS A 16 -18.97 4.82 -5.09
CA LYS A 16 -19.57 5.98 -4.41
C LYS A 16 -18.64 6.67 -3.40
N GLY A 17 -17.52 6.04 -3.05
CA GLY A 17 -16.59 6.51 -2.03
C GLY A 17 -15.84 7.76 -2.47
N ARG A 18 -15.62 8.70 -1.54
CA ARG A 18 -14.91 9.96 -1.79
C ARG A 18 -13.43 9.94 -1.35
N ARG A 19 -12.98 8.81 -0.82
CA ARG A 19 -11.63 8.59 -0.28
C ARG A 19 -11.12 7.21 -0.73
N GLN A 20 -11.15 6.98 -2.04
CA GLN A 20 -10.61 5.77 -2.65
C GLN A 20 -9.14 6.00 -2.99
N SER A 21 -8.38 4.92 -3.04
CA SER A 21 -7.03 4.84 -3.60
C SER A 21 -7.07 3.92 -4.82
N PRO A 22 -6.08 3.98 -5.74
CA PRO A 22 -4.95 4.92 -5.75
C PRO A 22 -5.33 6.34 -6.19
N VAL A 23 -4.36 7.27 -6.14
CA VAL A 23 -4.47 8.64 -6.65
C VAL A 23 -3.23 9.08 -7.43
N ASN A 24 -3.40 10.09 -8.29
CA ASN A 24 -2.27 10.82 -8.86
C ASN A 24 -1.82 11.92 -7.90
N LEU A 25 -0.54 11.90 -7.54
CA LEU A 25 0.08 12.92 -6.70
C LEU A 25 0.65 14.03 -7.59
N GLU A 26 0.18 15.25 -7.39
CA GLU A 26 0.70 16.44 -8.10
C GLU A 26 1.59 17.25 -7.13
N PRO A 27 2.93 17.14 -7.19
CA PRO A 27 3.82 17.77 -6.22
C PRO A 27 3.64 19.29 -6.07
N SER A 28 3.20 19.97 -7.12
CA SER A 28 2.89 21.41 -7.09
C SER A 28 1.67 21.78 -6.23
N LYS A 29 0.78 20.83 -5.94
CA LYS A 29 -0.41 21.01 -5.11
C LYS A 29 -0.22 20.48 -3.69
N LEU A 30 0.91 19.83 -3.39
CA LEU A 30 1.19 19.29 -2.07
C LEU A 30 1.56 20.42 -1.11
N LEU A 31 1.08 20.30 0.13
CA LEU A 31 1.43 21.19 1.22
C LEU A 31 2.47 20.51 2.10
N PHE A 32 3.57 21.22 2.36
CA PHE A 32 4.56 20.76 3.34
C PHE A 32 3.98 20.90 4.76
N ASP A 33 3.96 19.80 5.50
CA ASP A 33 3.61 19.79 6.92
C ASP A 33 4.89 19.78 7.78
N PRO A 34 5.25 20.90 8.44
CA PRO A 34 6.43 20.96 9.30
C PRO A 34 6.31 20.10 10.56
N ASN A 35 5.11 19.64 10.92
CA ASN A 35 4.88 18.79 12.10
C ASN A 35 4.94 17.29 11.76
N LEU A 36 5.09 16.94 10.47
CA LEU A 36 5.23 15.56 10.06
C LEU A 36 6.53 14.98 10.60
N ARG A 37 6.41 14.06 11.57
CA ARG A 37 7.55 13.40 12.19
C ARG A 37 8.19 12.40 11.23
N GLN A 38 9.43 12.02 11.49
CA GLN A 38 10.09 10.95 10.74
C GLN A 38 9.33 9.63 10.93
N LEU A 39 9.18 8.86 9.84
CA LEU A 39 8.68 7.49 9.88
C LEU A 39 9.80 6.55 10.34
N HIS A 40 9.51 5.69 11.31
CA HIS A 40 10.42 4.68 11.82
C HIS A 40 9.88 3.28 11.52
N ILE A 41 10.74 2.43 10.97
CA ILE A 41 10.46 1.02 10.68
C ILE A 41 11.55 0.18 11.34
N ASP A 42 11.15 -0.75 12.20
CA ASP A 42 12.08 -1.65 12.87
C ASP A 42 12.82 -2.52 11.85
N LYS A 43 14.13 -2.71 12.05
CA LYS A 43 15.00 -3.45 11.11
C LYS A 43 15.31 -4.85 11.64
N HIS A 44 14.29 -5.69 11.71
CA HIS A 44 14.43 -7.10 12.07
C HIS A 44 14.30 -8.01 10.86
N ARG A 45 14.98 -9.16 10.89
CA ARG A 45 14.69 -10.24 9.94
C ARG A 45 13.45 -10.97 10.42
N VAL A 46 12.53 -11.24 9.51
CA VAL A 46 11.33 -12.02 9.79
C VAL A 46 11.21 -13.16 8.78
N SER A 47 10.59 -14.25 9.21
CA SER A 47 10.25 -15.38 8.37
C SER A 47 8.75 -15.36 8.09
N GLY A 48 8.37 -15.87 6.92
CA GLY A 48 6.99 -15.90 6.48
C GLY A 48 6.77 -16.87 5.34
N THR A 49 5.57 -16.89 4.81
CA THR A 49 5.19 -17.63 3.61
C THR A 49 5.04 -16.68 2.43
N MET A 50 5.37 -17.18 1.24
CA MET A 50 5.07 -16.51 -0.02
C MET A 50 3.98 -17.29 -0.73
N MET A 51 2.93 -16.60 -1.17
CA MET A 51 1.77 -17.21 -1.82
C MET A 51 1.38 -16.43 -3.07
N ASN A 52 1.07 -17.15 -4.14
CA ASN A 52 0.40 -16.60 -5.31
C ASN A 52 -1.12 -16.76 -5.14
N THR A 53 -1.86 -15.66 -5.12
CA THR A 53 -3.32 -15.66 -4.92
C THR A 53 -4.12 -15.74 -6.22
N GLY A 54 -3.44 -15.80 -7.37
CA GLY A 54 -4.05 -15.61 -8.69
C GLY A 54 -4.24 -14.13 -9.07
N HIS A 55 -4.01 -13.20 -8.13
CA HIS A 55 -4.09 -11.76 -8.35
C HIS A 55 -2.78 -11.02 -8.05
N SER A 56 -2.05 -11.46 -7.03
CA SER A 56 -0.75 -10.91 -6.66
C SER A 56 0.11 -11.98 -5.98
N VAL A 57 1.38 -11.66 -5.74
CA VAL A 57 2.28 -12.42 -4.87
C VAL A 57 2.30 -11.73 -3.51
N ILE A 58 1.91 -12.46 -2.47
CA ILE A 58 1.84 -11.96 -1.09
C ILE A 58 2.91 -12.66 -0.26
N PHE A 59 3.68 -11.90 0.50
CA PHE A 59 4.50 -12.41 1.59
C PHE A 59 3.81 -12.09 2.92
N THR A 60 3.51 -13.11 3.72
CA THR A 60 2.85 -12.97 5.03
C THR A 60 3.79 -13.44 6.13
N VAL A 61 4.02 -12.63 7.16
CA VAL A 61 4.91 -12.96 8.28
C VAL A 61 4.28 -14.02 9.19
N TYR A 62 5.09 -14.90 9.77
CA TYR A 62 4.60 -15.82 10.80
C TYR A 62 4.30 -15.07 12.11
N ASN A 63 3.14 -15.39 12.70
CA ASN A 63 2.69 -14.76 13.95
C ASN A 63 3.49 -15.19 15.19
N ASP A 64 4.25 -16.29 15.11
CA ASP A 64 5.06 -16.85 16.21
C ASP A 64 6.50 -16.30 16.27
N THR A 65 6.80 -15.28 15.46
CA THR A 65 8.13 -14.68 15.42
C THR A 65 8.47 -13.99 16.75
N HIS A 66 9.63 -14.33 17.32
CA HIS A 66 10.16 -13.65 18.52
C HIS A 66 10.48 -12.15 18.29
N SER A 67 10.53 -11.71 17.03
CA SER A 67 10.78 -10.33 16.64
C SER A 67 9.73 -9.85 15.63
N HIS A 68 8.96 -8.84 16.01
CA HIS A 68 8.02 -8.17 15.13
C HIS A 68 8.66 -6.93 14.49
N ILE A 69 8.23 -6.60 13.27
CA ILE A 69 8.56 -5.33 12.62
C ILE A 69 7.43 -4.35 12.92
N ASN A 70 7.72 -3.25 13.61
CA ASN A 70 6.76 -2.20 13.85
C ASN A 70 7.04 -0.96 13.00
N VAL A 71 5.97 -0.27 12.64
CA VAL A 71 5.96 1.02 11.97
C VAL A 71 5.41 2.06 12.93
N THR A 72 6.18 3.10 13.20
CA THR A 72 5.84 4.19 14.13
C THR A 72 6.28 5.55 13.58
N GLY A 73 5.87 6.65 14.23
CA GLY A 73 6.21 7.99 13.76
C GLY A 73 5.38 8.40 12.54
N GLY A 74 5.91 9.31 11.71
CA GLY A 74 5.15 9.83 10.56
C GLY A 74 3.83 10.47 10.99
N PRO A 75 2.76 10.28 10.19
CA PRO A 75 1.41 10.75 10.51
C PRO A 75 0.63 9.78 11.43
N LEU A 76 1.27 8.72 11.95
CA LEU A 76 0.59 7.65 12.68
C LEU A 76 0.32 8.03 14.14
N SER A 77 -0.90 7.80 14.61
CA SER A 77 -1.28 7.96 16.02
C SER A 77 -0.88 6.77 16.90
N TYR A 78 -0.67 5.60 16.28
CA TYR A 78 -0.40 4.34 16.97
C TYR A 78 0.82 3.63 16.37
N ARG A 79 1.28 2.61 17.08
CA ARG A 79 2.24 1.63 16.56
C ARG A 79 1.48 0.60 15.75
N TYR A 80 1.90 0.39 14.50
CA TYR A 80 1.37 -0.64 13.62
C TYR A 80 2.39 -1.76 13.48
N GLN A 81 1.92 -3.00 13.43
CA GLN A 81 2.76 -4.17 13.23
C GLN A 81 2.65 -4.62 11.77
N PHE A 82 3.79 -4.88 11.14
CA PHE A 82 3.84 -5.45 9.80
C PHE A 82 3.24 -6.86 9.79
N GLN A 83 2.33 -7.11 8.85
CA GLN A 83 1.64 -8.39 8.68
C GLN A 83 2.00 -9.05 7.36
N GLU A 84 1.90 -8.29 6.27
CA GLU A 84 2.13 -8.79 4.91
C GLU A 84 2.54 -7.66 3.97
N ILE A 85 3.12 -8.06 2.84
CA ILE A 85 3.37 -7.20 1.69
C ILE A 85 2.92 -7.92 0.42
N HIS A 86 2.33 -7.19 -0.49
CA HIS A 86 2.00 -7.66 -1.83
C HIS A 86 2.43 -6.60 -2.84
N ILE A 87 2.57 -7.00 -4.10
CA ILE A 87 3.11 -6.13 -5.15
C ILE A 87 2.10 -6.04 -6.28
N HIS A 88 1.87 -4.83 -6.78
CA HIS A 88 1.21 -4.58 -8.05
C HIS A 88 2.25 -4.28 -9.11
N TYR A 89 2.10 -4.84 -10.30
CA TYR A 89 3.07 -4.66 -11.39
C TYR A 89 2.38 -4.78 -12.74
N GLY A 90 2.95 -4.11 -13.74
CA GLY A 90 2.44 -4.15 -15.10
C GLY A 90 3.16 -5.18 -15.95
N LEU A 91 2.69 -5.32 -17.20
CA LEU A 91 3.31 -6.18 -18.20
C LEU A 91 4.59 -5.57 -18.80
N HIS A 92 4.76 -4.25 -18.65
CA HIS A 92 5.87 -3.48 -19.22
C HIS A 92 6.34 -2.44 -18.21
N ASP A 93 7.62 -2.09 -18.25
CA ASP A 93 8.25 -1.16 -17.28
C ASP A 93 7.70 0.28 -17.32
N GLN A 94 6.80 0.59 -18.25
CA GLN A 94 6.19 1.90 -18.40
C GLN A 94 4.99 2.10 -17.46
N PHE A 95 4.44 1.03 -16.88
CA PHE A 95 3.23 1.05 -16.05
C PHE A 95 3.19 -0.13 -15.09
N GLY A 96 2.48 0.01 -13.98
CA GLY A 96 2.29 -1.07 -13.01
C GLY A 96 2.04 -0.61 -11.58
N SER A 97 2.59 0.55 -11.19
CA SER A 97 2.20 1.21 -9.95
C SER A 97 0.72 1.59 -9.99
N GLU A 98 0.07 1.51 -8.83
CA GLU A 98 -1.32 1.95 -8.69
C GLU A 98 -1.35 3.49 -8.57
N HIS A 99 -0.49 4.06 -7.72
CA HIS A 99 -0.29 5.50 -7.64
C HIS A 99 0.56 6.02 -8.80
N SER A 100 0.43 7.32 -9.07
CA SER A 100 1.26 8.04 -10.05
C SER A 100 1.73 9.39 -9.50
N ILE A 101 2.81 9.94 -10.07
CA ILE A 101 3.32 11.27 -9.73
C ILE A 101 3.28 12.14 -10.99
N ASN A 102 2.50 13.22 -11.00
CA ASN A 102 2.24 14.04 -12.19
C ASN A 102 1.80 13.22 -13.42
N GLY A 103 1.01 12.17 -13.19
CA GLY A 103 0.55 11.23 -14.22
C GLY A 103 1.61 10.22 -14.68
N TYR A 104 2.83 10.28 -14.14
CA TYR A 104 3.87 9.29 -14.41
C TYR A 104 3.69 8.06 -13.51
N ALA A 105 3.61 6.90 -14.14
CA ALA A 105 3.53 5.59 -13.48
C ALA A 105 4.92 4.91 -13.43
N PHE A 106 5.08 4.00 -12.48
CA PHE A 106 6.28 3.19 -12.30
C PHE A 106 5.99 1.70 -12.65
N PRO A 107 7.01 0.86 -12.87
CA PRO A 107 6.83 -0.55 -13.23
C PRO A 107 6.04 -1.39 -12.21
N ALA A 108 6.12 -1.03 -10.93
CA ALA A 108 5.52 -1.76 -9.82
C ALA A 108 5.36 -0.85 -8.59
N GLU A 109 4.49 -1.26 -7.67
CA GLU A 109 4.29 -0.68 -6.34
C GLU A 109 4.13 -1.78 -5.29
#